data_AF-A0A151XZR1-F1
#
_entry.id   AF-A0A151XZR1-F1
#
_cell.length_a   1.000
_cell.length_b   1.000
_cell.length_c   1.000
_cell.angle_alpha   90.00
_cell.angle_beta   90.00
_cell.angle_gamma   90.00
#
_symmetry.space_group_name_H-M   'P 1'
#
loop_
_entity.id
_entity.type
_entity.pdbx_description
1 polymer ?
#
loop_
_entity_poly.entity_id
_entity_poly.type
_entity_poly.pdbx_seq_one_letter_code
_entity_poly.pdbx_strand_id
1 'polypeptide(L)'
;MKKKTYIILFLSAFFIVACNARNPESTYISKIKVEPCGFDYDIDNYYCAIDKIKLYENKIGENVNYNKEYTVIKINDGKYIRLVVLNQKNKIVYPLNYQIDKNNSNVEHSASSNILCVTGNMYGYRNTYINSKICFKIVDGYFVKSSISENSELAGKIDLKKVKLPNSSEYFAQCLKKSTQKKCEKMGDLENHVYMIDKIIKESQDIEKKFKSENIENLNLSGVKILPDFGNRHYLIGEKYEDTEKGSYSDYYLIKIKPNVEVKYLGGFYSIDKQGNLTYRDHLGNNKNIKLN
;
A
#
# COMPACT_ATOMS: atom_id res chain seq x y z
N MET A 1 35.95 39.70 85.17
CA MET A 1 35.41 41.03 84.73
C MET A 1 34.87 40.91 83.30
N LYS A 2 33.90 41.75 82.91
CA LYS A 2 33.42 42.05 81.52
C LYS A 2 33.42 40.87 80.52
N LYS A 3 32.29 40.17 80.35
CA LYS A 3 31.30 40.37 79.25
C LYS A 3 31.89 40.38 77.83
N LYS A 4 31.44 39.42 77.00
CA LYS A 4 30.86 39.68 75.66
C LYS A 4 29.78 38.64 75.34
N THR A 5 28.78 39.06 74.58
CA THR A 5 27.55 38.31 74.22
C THR A 5 27.71 37.63 72.86
N TYR A 6 26.86 36.64 72.54
CA TYR A 6 26.09 36.44 71.29
C TYR A 6 25.51 35.00 71.34
N ILE A 7 24.23 34.82 71.68
CA ILE A 7 23.03 34.82 70.81
C ILE A 7 22.91 33.54 69.95
N ILE A 8 21.76 32.88 70.09
CA ILE A 8 21.38 31.60 69.47
C ILE A 8 20.61 31.85 68.18
N LEU A 9 20.85 31.03 67.14
CA LEU A 9 19.91 30.75 66.03
C LEU A 9 20.30 29.38 65.44
N PHE A 10 19.72 28.28 65.91
CA PHE A 10 18.48 27.63 65.42
C PHE A 10 18.52 27.11 63.97
N LEU A 11 18.26 25.81 63.81
CA LEU A 11 18.11 25.14 62.52
C LEU A 11 16.78 25.52 61.85
N SER A 12 16.80 25.87 60.57
CA SER A 12 16.00 25.19 59.52
C SER A 12 16.11 25.91 58.17
N ALA A 13 16.48 25.19 57.11
CA ALA A 13 16.39 25.66 55.73
C ALA A 13 16.26 24.46 54.77
N PHE A 14 15.02 24.09 54.42
CA PHE A 14 14.78 23.23 53.27
C PHE A 14 15.12 24.02 51.99
N PHE A 15 16.15 23.60 51.25
CA PHE A 15 16.38 24.08 49.89
C PHE A 15 16.08 22.99 48.86
N ILE A 16 14.80 22.95 48.45
CA ILE A 16 14.38 22.23 47.25
C ILE A 16 14.85 23.07 46.05
N VAL A 17 16.04 22.77 45.52
CA VAL A 17 16.51 23.38 44.27
C VAL A 17 15.86 22.64 43.10
N ALA A 18 14.75 23.18 42.60
CA ALA A 18 14.06 22.64 41.44
C ALA A 18 14.88 22.85 40.14
N CYS A 19 14.79 21.87 39.26
CA CYS A 19 15.09 21.87 37.82
C CYS A 19 16.00 22.97 37.25
N ASN A 20 17.17 22.56 36.74
CA ASN A 20 17.71 23.10 35.48
C ASN A 20 18.37 22.01 34.62
N ALA A 21 17.68 20.87 34.48
CA ALA A 21 18.00 19.88 33.46
C ALA A 21 17.67 20.46 32.07
N ARG A 22 18.60 21.24 31.51
CA ARG A 22 18.56 21.62 30.10
C ARG A 22 18.81 20.39 29.25
N ASN A 23 17.73 19.73 28.84
CA ASN A 23 17.71 19.08 27.54
C ASN A 23 17.54 20.19 26.49
N PRO A 24 18.59 20.55 25.73
CA PRO A 24 18.36 21.13 24.42
C PRO A 24 17.82 20.01 23.52
N GLU A 25 16.51 19.81 23.53
CA GLU A 25 15.85 19.39 22.30
C GLU A 25 16.08 20.52 21.30
N SER A 26 17.16 20.39 20.52
CA SER A 26 17.37 21.24 19.36
C SER A 26 16.27 20.91 18.37
N THR A 27 15.24 21.75 18.34
CA THR A 27 14.19 21.74 17.32
C THR A 27 14.85 21.92 15.96
N TYR A 28 15.14 20.79 15.33
CA TYR A 28 15.78 20.71 14.02
C TYR A 28 14.75 21.13 12.98
N ILE A 29 14.74 22.44 12.68
CA ILE A 29 13.91 23.04 11.64
C ILE A 29 14.50 22.64 10.28
N SER A 30 14.14 21.43 9.84
CA SER A 30 14.43 20.90 8.51
C SER A 30 14.03 21.93 7.45
N LYS A 31 14.92 22.17 6.48
CA LYS A 31 14.58 22.97 5.29
C LYS A 31 13.90 22.15 4.19
N ILE A 32 13.73 20.85 4.42
CA ILE A 32 13.09 19.91 3.51
C ILE A 32 11.70 19.53 4.02
N LYS A 33 10.74 19.54 3.10
CA LYS A 33 9.40 18.96 3.25
C LYS A 33 9.38 17.63 2.49
N VAL A 34 8.66 16.62 2.97
CA VAL A 34 8.52 15.33 2.28
C VAL A 34 7.05 15.00 2.19
N GLU A 35 6.55 14.71 0.99
CA GLU A 35 5.11 14.49 0.76
C GLU A 35 4.87 13.26 -0.12
N PRO A 36 4.28 12.17 0.41
CA PRO A 36 3.99 11.89 1.82
C PRO A 36 5.22 11.43 2.64
N CYS A 37 5.15 11.48 3.98
CA CYS A 37 6.19 10.95 4.87
C CYS A 37 6.35 9.41 4.86
N GLY A 38 5.32 8.70 4.41
CA GLY A 38 5.25 7.25 4.32
C GLY A 38 4.20 6.83 3.29
N PHE A 39 4.21 5.57 2.88
CA PHE A 39 3.24 5.02 1.95
C PHE A 39 2.72 3.67 2.48
N ASP A 40 1.40 3.49 2.45
CA ASP A 40 0.64 2.32 2.91
C ASP A 40 1.12 1.68 4.23
N TYR A 41 2.11 0.79 4.17
CA TYR A 41 2.62 -0.02 5.31
C TYR A 41 3.95 0.47 5.91
N ASP A 42 4.41 1.66 5.54
CA ASP A 42 5.48 2.40 6.22
C ASP A 42 4.93 3.19 7.44
N ILE A 43 4.43 2.44 8.43
CA ILE A 43 3.90 2.95 9.72
C ILE A 43 4.89 3.91 10.42
N ASP A 44 6.18 3.73 10.19
CA ASP A 44 7.28 4.41 10.90
C ASP A 44 7.72 5.73 10.23
N ASN A 45 6.87 6.36 9.40
CA ASN A 45 7.18 7.59 8.64
C ASN A 45 8.51 7.49 7.86
N TYR A 46 8.72 6.37 7.16
CA TYR A 46 10.03 5.95 6.63
C TYR A 46 10.80 7.06 5.89
N TYR A 47 10.13 7.83 5.03
CA TYR A 47 10.78 8.88 4.22
C TYR A 47 11.05 10.15 5.02
N CYS A 48 10.38 10.36 6.16
CA CYS A 48 10.60 11.47 7.10
C CYS A 48 11.49 11.10 8.30
N ALA A 49 12.02 9.88 8.38
CA ALA A 49 12.99 9.52 9.41
C ALA A 49 14.25 10.41 9.35
N ILE A 50 14.82 10.73 10.51
CA ILE A 50 15.90 11.74 10.66
C ILE A 50 17.12 11.43 9.77
N ASP A 51 17.44 10.15 9.56
CA ASP A 51 18.54 9.74 8.68
C ASP A 51 18.23 9.99 7.20
N LYS A 52 16.96 9.87 6.78
CA LYS A 52 16.52 10.19 5.42
C LYS A 52 16.45 11.70 5.18
N ILE A 53 15.96 12.49 6.14
CA ILE A 53 15.99 13.96 6.03
C ILE A 53 17.43 14.46 5.86
N LYS A 54 18.37 13.95 6.67
CA LYS A 54 19.81 14.26 6.52
C LYS A 54 20.38 13.80 5.18
N LEU A 55 19.99 12.63 4.68
CA LEU A 55 20.35 12.17 3.33
C LEU A 55 19.85 13.15 2.24
N TYR A 56 18.65 13.71 2.37
CA TYR A 56 18.10 14.66 1.41
C TYR A 56 18.73 16.05 1.55
N GLU A 57 19.03 16.53 2.77
CA GLU A 57 19.71 17.82 2.97
C GLU A 57 21.13 17.79 2.38
N ASN A 58 21.84 16.67 2.54
CA ASN A 58 23.13 16.41 1.87
C ASN A 58 23.03 16.31 0.33
N LYS A 59 21.82 16.33 -0.24
CA LYS A 59 21.55 16.34 -1.68
C LYS A 59 21.05 17.69 -2.20
N ILE A 60 20.93 18.71 -1.34
CA ILE A 60 20.63 20.08 -1.76
C ILE A 60 21.79 20.64 -2.57
N GLY A 61 21.49 21.15 -3.77
CA GLY A 61 22.50 21.78 -4.64
C GLY A 61 23.29 20.81 -5.52
N GLU A 62 23.02 19.50 -5.47
CA GLU A 62 23.47 18.59 -6.52
C GLU A 62 22.78 18.92 -7.86
N ASN A 63 23.46 18.58 -8.96
CA ASN A 63 22.93 18.77 -10.31
C ASN A 63 21.57 18.06 -10.48
N VAL A 64 20.64 18.75 -11.14
CA VAL A 64 19.37 18.18 -11.56
C VAL A 64 19.61 17.09 -12.60
N ASN A 65 19.03 15.91 -12.39
CA ASN A 65 19.17 14.74 -13.26
C ASN A 65 17.82 14.21 -13.77
N TYR A 66 16.71 14.87 -13.40
CA TYR A 66 15.36 14.54 -13.82
C TYR A 66 14.50 15.81 -13.95
N ASN A 67 13.69 15.88 -15.02
CA ASN A 67 12.63 16.88 -15.21
C ASN A 67 13.03 18.34 -14.90
N LYS A 68 14.25 18.75 -15.30
CA LYS A 68 14.87 20.09 -15.16
C LYS A 68 15.02 20.69 -13.75
N GLU A 69 14.22 20.28 -12.77
CA GLU A 69 14.21 20.82 -11.39
C GLU A 69 14.54 19.76 -10.32
N TYR A 70 14.70 18.48 -10.68
CA TYR A 70 14.72 17.37 -9.72
C TYR A 70 16.04 16.58 -9.71
N THR A 71 16.41 16.10 -8.53
CA THR A 71 17.47 15.11 -8.32
C THR A 71 16.85 13.80 -7.82
N VAL A 72 17.01 12.71 -8.58
CA VAL A 72 16.62 11.35 -8.20
C VAL A 72 17.59 10.82 -7.14
N ILE A 73 17.06 10.38 -6.01
CA ILE A 73 17.81 9.82 -4.89
C ILE A 73 17.42 8.35 -4.73
N LYS A 74 18.43 7.45 -4.74
CA LYS A 74 18.26 6.01 -4.47
C LYS A 74 18.52 5.75 -2.98
N ILE A 75 17.51 5.28 -2.26
CA ILE A 75 17.60 4.88 -0.84
C ILE A 75 17.81 3.37 -0.79
N ASN A 76 18.81 2.91 -0.03
CA ASN A 76 19.11 1.49 0.14
C ASN A 76 18.24 0.88 1.26
N ASP A 77 17.42 -0.11 0.92
CA ASP A 77 16.44 -0.74 1.81
C ASP A 77 16.68 -2.26 1.90
N GLY A 78 17.87 -2.62 2.38
CA GLY A 78 18.35 -4.01 2.47
C GLY A 78 18.58 -4.62 1.09
N LYS A 79 17.72 -5.59 0.71
CA LYS A 79 17.70 -6.20 -0.64
C LYS A 79 16.91 -5.39 -1.68
N TYR A 80 16.29 -4.28 -1.26
CA TYR A 80 15.54 -3.39 -2.12
C TYR A 80 16.24 -2.03 -2.27
N ILE A 81 15.83 -1.28 -3.28
CA ILE A 81 15.99 0.18 -3.32
C ILE A 81 14.61 0.84 -3.32
N ARG A 82 14.53 2.03 -2.74
CA ARG A 82 13.39 2.95 -2.89
C ARG A 82 13.88 4.19 -3.62
N LEU A 83 13.00 4.84 -4.39
CA LEU A 83 13.31 6.09 -5.09
C LEU A 83 12.55 7.23 -4.46
N VAL A 84 13.21 8.38 -4.36
CA VAL A 84 12.54 9.67 -4.12
C VAL A 84 13.13 10.70 -5.09
N VAL A 85 12.40 11.80 -5.32
CA VAL A 85 12.90 12.94 -6.11
C VAL A 85 12.84 14.21 -5.27
N LEU A 86 13.99 14.85 -5.09
CA LEU A 86 14.13 16.15 -4.44
C LEU A 86 14.00 17.24 -5.49
N ASN A 87 12.99 18.11 -5.36
CA ASN A 87 12.91 19.33 -6.15
C ASN A 87 13.93 20.35 -5.61
N GLN A 88 14.91 20.73 -6.44
CA GLN A 88 16.01 21.61 -6.03
C GLN A 88 15.61 23.09 -5.87
N LYS A 89 14.38 23.47 -6.22
CA LYS A 89 13.87 24.85 -6.12
C LYS A 89 13.07 25.05 -4.84
N ASN A 90 12.04 24.24 -4.61
CA ASN A 90 11.13 24.37 -3.45
C ASN A 90 11.52 23.46 -2.25
N LYS A 91 12.52 22.59 -2.42
CA LYS A 91 13.04 21.66 -1.39
C LYS A 91 12.01 20.63 -0.88
N ILE A 92 10.99 20.33 -1.69
CA ILE A 92 10.06 19.23 -1.43
C ILE A 92 10.60 17.92 -2.02
N VAL A 93 10.49 16.85 -1.26
CA VAL A 93 10.84 15.48 -1.66
C VAL A 93 9.57 14.67 -1.89
N TYR A 94 9.49 14.02 -3.05
CA TYR A 94 8.36 13.19 -3.45
C TYR A 94 8.80 11.72 -3.58
N PRO A 95 8.31 10.81 -2.72
CA PRO A 95 8.63 9.38 -2.82
C PRO A 95 7.95 8.66 -3.98
N LEU A 96 8.65 7.70 -4.57
CA LEU A 96 8.06 6.70 -5.46
C LEU A 96 7.59 5.50 -4.63
N ASN A 97 6.33 5.14 -4.81
CA ASN A 97 5.58 4.25 -3.92
C ASN A 97 5.80 2.74 -4.21
N TYR A 98 7.05 2.33 -4.37
CA TYR A 98 7.46 0.94 -4.61
C TYR A 98 8.80 0.60 -3.93
N GLN A 99 8.89 -0.60 -3.35
CA GLN A 99 10.18 -1.27 -3.13
C GLN A 99 10.61 -1.94 -4.44
N ILE A 100 11.82 -1.68 -4.91
CA ILE A 100 12.36 -2.19 -6.18
C ILE A 100 13.47 -3.20 -5.86
N ASP A 101 13.49 -4.36 -6.51
CA ASP A 101 14.58 -5.35 -6.31
C ASP A 101 15.93 -4.75 -6.70
N LYS A 102 16.90 -4.77 -5.77
CA LYS A 102 18.20 -4.11 -5.95
C LYS A 102 19.11 -4.81 -6.97
N ASN A 103 18.96 -6.11 -7.15
CA ASN A 103 19.88 -6.91 -7.97
C ASN A 103 19.43 -6.95 -9.43
N ASN A 104 18.11 -7.00 -9.65
CA ASN A 104 17.49 -7.14 -10.97
C ASN A 104 16.65 -5.91 -11.33
N SER A 105 17.22 -4.70 -11.24
CA SER A 105 16.55 -3.48 -11.73
C SER A 105 17.45 -2.42 -12.37
N ASN A 106 16.85 -1.65 -13.28
CA ASN A 106 17.41 -0.44 -13.86
C ASN A 106 16.47 0.76 -13.59
N VAL A 107 17.03 1.96 -13.50
CA VAL A 107 16.28 3.21 -13.22
C VAL A 107 16.72 4.29 -14.20
N GLU A 108 15.95 4.43 -15.27
CA GLU A 108 16.19 5.33 -16.41
C GLU A 108 15.52 6.69 -16.16
N HIS A 109 16.29 7.76 -16.27
CA HIS A 109 15.84 9.15 -16.08
C HIS A 109 16.83 10.09 -16.78
N SER A 110 16.42 11.31 -17.13
CA SER A 110 17.32 12.34 -17.65
C SER A 110 16.83 13.75 -17.30
N ALA A 111 17.77 14.71 -17.21
CA ALA A 111 17.45 16.10 -16.88
C ALA A 111 16.50 16.77 -17.89
N SER A 112 16.49 16.31 -19.14
CA SER A 112 15.61 16.78 -20.22
C SER A 112 14.23 16.11 -20.25
N SER A 113 14.07 14.95 -19.60
CA SER A 113 12.83 14.15 -19.60
C SER A 113 11.98 14.39 -18.35
N ASN A 114 10.66 14.47 -18.53
CA ASN A 114 9.68 14.42 -17.43
C ASN A 114 9.22 12.98 -17.11
N ILE A 115 9.83 11.97 -17.73
CA ILE A 115 9.58 10.55 -17.50
C ILE A 115 10.79 9.90 -16.81
N LEU A 116 10.51 9.18 -15.73
CA LEU A 116 11.40 8.25 -15.04
C LEU A 116 10.84 6.83 -15.23
N CYS A 117 11.64 5.89 -15.72
CA CYS A 117 11.25 4.49 -15.87
C CYS A 117 12.05 3.58 -14.96
N VAL A 118 11.38 2.61 -14.34
CA VAL A 118 11.99 1.52 -13.57
C VAL A 118 11.71 0.22 -14.31
N THR A 119 12.78 -0.51 -14.63
CA THR A 119 12.71 -1.85 -15.23
C THR A 119 13.13 -2.85 -14.17
N GLY A 120 12.35 -3.91 -13.92
CA GLY A 120 12.70 -4.97 -12.97
C GLY A 120 11.51 -5.50 -12.18
N ASN A 121 11.75 -5.95 -10.95
CA ASN A 121 10.72 -6.34 -10.00
C ASN A 121 10.39 -5.18 -9.05
N MET A 122 9.10 -4.85 -8.94
CA MET A 122 8.57 -3.72 -8.18
C MET A 122 7.41 -4.17 -7.28
N TYR A 123 7.52 -3.87 -5.99
CA TYR A 123 6.59 -4.30 -4.95
C TYR A 123 5.92 -3.08 -4.32
N GLY A 124 4.66 -2.86 -4.66
CA GLY A 124 3.74 -1.93 -3.98
C GLY A 124 2.46 -2.66 -3.56
N TYR A 125 1.70 -2.09 -2.63
CA TYR A 125 0.44 -2.67 -2.17
C TYR A 125 -0.58 -2.76 -3.33
N ARG A 126 -1.17 -3.95 -3.52
CA ARG A 126 -2.00 -4.37 -4.68
C ARG A 126 -1.34 -4.21 -6.07
N ASN A 127 -0.16 -3.60 -6.13
CA ASN A 127 0.56 -3.16 -7.31
C ASN A 127 1.95 -3.81 -7.32
N THR A 128 2.01 -5.13 -7.50
CA THR A 128 3.28 -5.87 -7.65
C THR A 128 3.48 -6.31 -9.09
N TYR A 129 4.59 -5.86 -9.66
CA TYR A 129 5.00 -6.05 -11.04
C TYR A 129 6.34 -6.79 -11.10
N ILE A 130 6.44 -7.79 -11.98
CA ILE A 130 7.58 -8.70 -12.10
C ILE A 130 8.10 -8.61 -13.52
N ASN A 131 9.44 -8.58 -13.70
CA ASN A 131 10.10 -8.43 -15.00
C ASN A 131 9.46 -7.33 -15.89
N SER A 132 9.11 -6.19 -15.30
CA SER A 132 8.29 -5.15 -15.94
C SER A 132 9.02 -3.82 -16.01
N LYS A 133 8.76 -3.05 -17.06
CA LYS A 133 9.17 -1.65 -17.18
C LYS A 133 7.97 -0.74 -16.93
N ILE A 134 7.95 -0.05 -15.79
CA ILE A 134 6.94 0.97 -15.49
C ILE A 134 7.59 2.34 -15.64
N CYS A 135 6.90 3.23 -16.34
CA CYS A 135 7.30 4.64 -16.42
C CYS A 135 6.35 5.50 -15.59
N PHE A 136 6.90 6.56 -15.02
CA PHE A 136 6.22 7.52 -14.15
C PHE A 136 6.59 8.95 -14.57
N LYS A 137 5.71 9.89 -14.28
CA LYS A 137 5.91 11.34 -14.40
C LYS A 137 5.47 12.02 -13.10
N ILE A 138 6.00 13.22 -12.81
CA ILE A 138 5.41 14.05 -11.74
C ILE A 138 4.23 14.83 -12.32
N VAL A 139 3.09 14.80 -11.63
CA VAL A 139 1.93 15.69 -11.85
C VAL A 139 1.51 16.21 -10.48
N ASP A 140 1.38 17.52 -10.33
CA ASP A 140 0.91 18.20 -9.10
C ASP A 140 1.61 17.78 -7.80
N GLY A 141 2.89 17.39 -7.90
CA GLY A 141 3.71 16.91 -6.78
C GLY A 141 3.71 15.38 -6.57
N TYR A 142 2.97 14.61 -7.37
CA TYR A 142 2.85 13.16 -7.18
C TYR A 142 3.36 12.36 -8.37
N PHE A 143 3.93 11.18 -8.11
CA PHE A 143 4.31 10.24 -9.17
C PHE A 143 3.07 9.57 -9.77
N VAL A 144 2.68 10.02 -10.96
CA VAL A 144 1.62 9.41 -11.77
C VAL A 144 2.24 8.42 -12.76
N LYS A 145 1.72 7.20 -12.80
CA LYS A 145 2.11 6.15 -13.75
C LYS A 145 1.81 6.62 -15.18
N SER A 146 2.81 6.66 -16.06
CA SER A 146 2.68 7.14 -17.45
C SER A 146 2.56 6.02 -18.48
N SER A 147 3.23 4.89 -18.26
CA SER A 147 3.06 3.68 -19.07
C SER A 147 3.56 2.43 -18.32
N ILE A 148 3.17 1.26 -18.82
CA ILE A 148 3.67 -0.05 -18.40
C ILE A 148 4.03 -0.84 -19.66
N SER A 149 5.20 -1.46 -19.68
CA SER A 149 5.57 -2.52 -20.60
C SER A 149 5.96 -3.75 -19.78
N GLU A 150 5.07 -4.73 -19.71
CA GLU A 150 5.30 -6.00 -19.02
C GLU A 150 5.93 -6.96 -20.05
N ASN A 151 7.13 -7.49 -19.80
CA ASN A 151 7.66 -8.54 -20.67
C ASN A 151 6.81 -9.80 -20.49
N SER A 152 5.96 -10.11 -21.46
CA SER A 152 4.98 -11.20 -21.41
C SER A 152 5.60 -12.60 -21.57
N GLU A 153 6.83 -12.80 -21.11
CA GLU A 153 7.49 -14.10 -20.99
C GLU A 153 7.14 -14.78 -19.66
N LEU A 154 5.83 -14.89 -19.40
CA LEU A 154 5.28 -15.70 -18.32
C LEU A 154 4.06 -16.50 -18.81
N ALA A 155 4.19 -17.07 -20.02
CA ALA A 155 3.30 -18.10 -20.57
C ALA A 155 3.44 -19.47 -19.86
N GLY A 156 3.81 -19.47 -18.58
CA GLY A 156 3.68 -20.61 -17.67
C GLY A 156 2.35 -20.52 -16.92
N LYS A 157 1.78 -21.66 -16.55
CA LYS A 157 0.58 -21.67 -15.70
C LYS A 157 0.90 -21.03 -14.34
N ILE A 158 0.45 -19.79 -14.14
CA ILE A 158 0.44 -19.18 -12.81
C ILE A 158 -0.65 -19.90 -11.99
N ASP A 159 -0.24 -20.50 -10.88
CA ASP A 159 -1.18 -21.08 -9.91
C ASP A 159 -1.87 -19.93 -9.16
N LEU A 160 -3.04 -19.55 -9.65
CA LEU A 160 -3.75 -18.37 -9.17
C LEU A 160 -4.20 -18.58 -7.71
N LYS A 161 -3.73 -17.72 -6.82
CA LYS A 161 -3.98 -17.78 -5.37
C LYS A 161 -5.47 -17.79 -5.07
N LYS A 162 -5.96 -18.91 -4.52
CA LYS A 162 -7.32 -19.05 -3.99
C LYS A 162 -7.37 -18.55 -2.55
N VAL A 163 -8.45 -17.87 -2.16
CA VAL A 163 -8.63 -17.42 -0.77
C VAL A 163 -8.78 -18.63 0.15
N LYS A 164 -8.30 -18.50 1.39
CA LYS A 164 -8.56 -19.49 2.44
C LYS A 164 -9.92 -19.24 3.07
N LEU A 165 -10.54 -20.32 3.55
CA LEU A 165 -11.84 -20.26 4.23
C LEU A 165 -11.67 -20.45 5.75
N PRO A 166 -12.42 -19.72 6.59
CA PRO A 166 -13.49 -18.80 6.24
C PRO A 166 -12.98 -17.46 5.68
N ASN A 167 -13.82 -16.79 4.88
CA ASN A 167 -13.51 -15.51 4.24
C ASN A 167 -14.70 -14.53 4.36
N SER A 168 -14.47 -13.22 4.27
CA SER A 168 -15.53 -12.20 4.25
C SER A 168 -15.06 -10.91 3.59
N SER A 169 -15.99 -10.01 3.25
CA SER A 169 -15.67 -8.62 2.89
C SER A 169 -14.90 -7.92 4.03
N GLU A 170 -15.31 -8.15 5.28
CA GLU A 170 -14.70 -7.57 6.47
C GLU A 170 -13.32 -8.12 6.86
N TYR A 171 -12.73 -9.10 6.15
CA TYR A 171 -11.51 -9.82 6.55
C TYR A 171 -10.42 -8.91 7.12
N PHE A 172 -10.13 -7.80 6.43
CA PHE A 172 -9.09 -6.86 6.84
C PHE A 172 -9.45 -6.11 8.14
N ALA A 173 -10.67 -5.58 8.24
CA ALA A 173 -11.18 -4.92 9.44
C ALA A 173 -11.29 -5.87 10.65
N GLN A 174 -11.57 -7.16 10.42
CA GLN A 174 -11.56 -8.18 11.47
C GLN A 174 -10.14 -8.57 11.91
N CYS A 175 -9.16 -8.53 10.99
CA CYS A 175 -7.75 -8.75 11.33
C CYS A 175 -7.15 -7.58 12.12
N LEU A 176 -7.42 -6.33 11.74
CA LEU A 176 -6.91 -5.13 12.43
C LEU A 176 -7.31 -5.08 13.92
N LYS A 177 -8.47 -5.63 14.28
CA LYS A 177 -8.92 -5.80 15.68
C LYS A 177 -8.02 -6.76 16.51
N LYS A 178 -7.06 -7.45 15.89
CA LYS A 178 -6.26 -8.55 16.48
C LYS A 178 -4.77 -8.55 16.09
N SER A 179 -4.31 -7.64 15.23
CA SER A 179 -2.92 -7.59 14.76
C SER A 179 -2.60 -6.25 14.09
N THR A 180 -1.31 -5.95 13.97
CA THR A 180 -0.84 -4.76 13.24
C THR A 180 -1.21 -4.84 11.76
N GLN A 181 -1.45 -3.67 11.16
CA GLN A 181 -1.77 -3.47 9.75
C GLN A 181 -0.81 -4.27 8.83
N LYS A 182 0.50 -4.04 8.95
CA LYS A 182 1.58 -4.75 8.25
C LYS A 182 1.53 -6.29 8.33
N LYS A 183 0.97 -6.85 9.41
CA LYS A 183 0.75 -8.30 9.55
C LYS A 183 -0.53 -8.74 8.85
N CYS A 184 -1.62 -7.99 9.00
CA CYS A 184 -2.87 -8.22 8.29
C CYS A 184 -2.73 -8.09 6.77
N GLU A 185 -1.80 -7.27 6.30
CA GLU A 185 -1.43 -7.12 4.90
C GLU A 185 -0.72 -8.36 4.36
N LYS A 186 0.31 -8.84 5.07
CA LYS A 186 1.00 -10.09 4.74
C LYS A 186 0.05 -11.30 4.80
N MET A 187 -0.90 -11.32 5.73
CA MET A 187 -1.94 -12.36 5.78
C MET A 187 -2.95 -12.19 4.65
N GLY A 188 -3.34 -10.96 4.30
CA GLY A 188 -4.21 -10.66 3.16
C GLY A 188 -3.69 -11.25 1.85
N ASP A 189 -2.40 -11.06 1.53
CA ASP A 189 -1.76 -11.65 0.34
C ASP A 189 -1.69 -13.20 0.36
N LEU A 190 -1.80 -13.82 1.53
CA LEU A 190 -1.71 -15.28 1.72
C LEU A 190 -3.06 -15.98 1.93
N GLU A 191 -4.14 -15.23 2.19
CA GLU A 191 -5.42 -15.79 2.66
C GLU A 191 -6.66 -15.12 2.05
N ASN A 192 -6.55 -13.87 1.62
CA ASN A 192 -7.64 -13.04 1.10
C ASN A 192 -7.15 -12.23 -0.12
N HIS A 193 -6.34 -12.86 -0.99
CA HIS A 193 -5.66 -12.19 -2.09
C HIS A 193 -6.68 -11.64 -3.10
N VAL A 194 -6.48 -10.38 -3.51
CA VAL A 194 -7.30 -9.67 -4.50
C VAL A 194 -6.43 -9.38 -5.72
N TYR A 195 -6.86 -9.89 -6.87
CA TYR A 195 -6.30 -9.54 -8.18
C TYR A 195 -7.06 -8.34 -8.77
N MET A 196 -6.40 -7.56 -9.63
CA MET A 196 -7.08 -6.71 -10.61
C MET A 196 -7.59 -7.59 -11.77
N ILE A 197 -8.69 -7.19 -12.45
CA ILE A 197 -9.24 -7.99 -13.56
C ILE A 197 -8.22 -8.16 -14.69
N ASP A 198 -7.56 -7.08 -15.10
CA ASP A 198 -6.61 -7.10 -16.22
C ASP A 198 -5.52 -8.15 -16.02
N LYS A 199 -5.07 -8.33 -14.77
CA LYS A 199 -4.12 -9.36 -14.37
C LYS A 199 -4.69 -10.77 -14.53
N ILE A 200 -5.89 -11.07 -14.01
CA ILE A 200 -6.50 -12.40 -14.22
C ILE A 200 -6.74 -12.67 -15.72
N ILE A 201 -7.15 -11.66 -16.48
CA ILE A 201 -7.35 -11.76 -17.93
C ILE A 201 -6.05 -12.16 -18.65
N LYS A 202 -4.94 -11.46 -18.38
CA LYS A 202 -3.60 -11.79 -18.92
C LYS A 202 -3.14 -13.19 -18.51
N GLU A 203 -3.42 -13.59 -17.26
CA GLU A 203 -2.96 -14.85 -16.67
C GLU A 203 -3.87 -16.06 -17.02
N SER A 204 -5.05 -15.85 -17.63
CA SER A 204 -5.97 -16.94 -17.99
C SER A 204 -6.92 -16.63 -19.16
N GLN A 205 -6.59 -17.15 -20.35
CA GLN A 205 -7.45 -17.07 -21.55
C GLN A 205 -8.85 -17.69 -21.36
N ASP A 206 -8.99 -18.68 -20.48
CA ASP A 206 -10.27 -19.31 -20.13
C ASP A 206 -11.21 -18.32 -19.41
N ILE A 207 -10.63 -17.43 -18.60
CA ILE A 207 -11.35 -16.40 -17.86
C ILE A 207 -11.57 -15.18 -18.74
N GLU A 208 -10.57 -14.74 -19.51
CA GLU A 208 -10.69 -13.65 -20.50
C GLU A 208 -11.90 -13.84 -21.41
N LYS A 209 -11.99 -15.00 -22.08
CA LYS A 209 -13.06 -15.27 -23.05
C LYS A 209 -14.45 -15.17 -22.39
N LYS A 210 -14.60 -15.73 -21.19
CA LYS A 210 -15.85 -15.70 -20.41
C LYS A 210 -16.21 -14.32 -19.87
N PHE A 211 -15.22 -13.51 -19.47
CA PHE A 211 -15.47 -12.13 -19.03
C PHE A 211 -16.02 -11.26 -20.17
N LYS A 212 -15.42 -11.40 -21.36
CA LYS A 212 -15.81 -10.69 -22.59
C LYS A 212 -17.15 -11.16 -23.16
N SER A 213 -17.42 -12.47 -23.21
CA SER A 213 -18.63 -13.01 -23.85
C SER A 213 -19.90 -12.86 -23.01
N GLU A 214 -19.79 -12.79 -21.68
CA GLU A 214 -20.93 -12.87 -20.75
C GLU A 214 -21.24 -11.52 -20.06
N ASN A 215 -20.83 -10.40 -20.66
CA ASN A 215 -21.04 -9.04 -20.14
C ASN A 215 -20.47 -8.76 -18.73
N ILE A 216 -19.50 -9.55 -18.24
CA ILE A 216 -18.91 -9.34 -16.91
C ILE A 216 -18.13 -8.02 -16.85
N GLU A 217 -17.57 -7.58 -17.98
CA GLU A 217 -16.89 -6.28 -18.11
C GLU A 217 -17.81 -5.10 -17.75
N ASN A 218 -19.12 -5.19 -18.00
CA ASN A 218 -20.10 -4.15 -17.66
C ASN A 218 -20.32 -3.97 -16.14
N LEU A 219 -19.83 -4.88 -15.31
CA LEU A 219 -19.87 -4.73 -13.84
C LEU A 219 -18.86 -3.71 -13.31
N ASN A 220 -17.83 -3.37 -14.11
CA ASN A 220 -16.75 -2.43 -13.76
C ASN A 220 -16.10 -2.72 -12.39
N LEU A 221 -15.74 -3.98 -12.12
CA LEU A 221 -15.19 -4.39 -10.83
C LEU A 221 -13.76 -3.86 -10.65
N SER A 222 -13.47 -3.35 -9.45
CA SER A 222 -12.15 -2.86 -9.04
C SER A 222 -11.19 -3.99 -8.67
N GLY A 223 -11.71 -5.17 -8.33
CA GLY A 223 -10.91 -6.34 -8.01
C GLY A 223 -11.70 -7.65 -7.98
N VAL A 224 -10.97 -8.77 -7.97
CA VAL A 224 -11.51 -10.13 -7.99
C VAL A 224 -10.69 -11.06 -7.09
N LYS A 225 -11.39 -11.86 -6.28
CA LYS A 225 -10.83 -12.91 -5.41
C LYS A 225 -11.22 -14.28 -5.97
N ILE A 226 -10.29 -15.23 -6.04
CA ILE A 226 -10.60 -16.61 -6.49
C ILE A 226 -10.98 -17.46 -5.27
N LEU A 227 -12.10 -18.17 -5.34
CA LEU A 227 -12.50 -19.12 -4.29
C LEU A 227 -11.84 -20.50 -4.51
N PRO A 228 -11.74 -21.35 -3.47
CA PRO A 228 -11.45 -22.77 -3.65
C PRO A 228 -12.44 -23.46 -4.60
N ASP A 229 -12.04 -24.57 -5.21
CA ASP A 229 -12.91 -25.31 -6.12
C ASP A 229 -13.97 -26.08 -5.32
N PHE A 230 -15.24 -25.94 -5.69
CA PHE A 230 -16.36 -26.63 -5.04
C PHE A 230 -16.88 -27.73 -5.98
N GLY A 231 -16.26 -28.90 -5.88
CA GLY A 231 -16.48 -29.99 -6.83
C GLY A 231 -15.99 -29.60 -8.22
N ASN A 232 -16.90 -29.56 -9.21
CA ASN A 232 -16.61 -29.09 -10.57
C ASN A 232 -16.90 -27.59 -10.79
N ARG A 233 -17.25 -26.86 -9.73
CA ARG A 233 -17.64 -25.44 -9.81
C ARG A 233 -16.51 -24.52 -9.40
N HIS A 234 -16.23 -23.55 -10.25
CA HIS A 234 -15.22 -22.51 -10.03
C HIS A 234 -15.94 -21.18 -9.80
N TYR A 235 -15.58 -20.48 -8.72
CA TYR A 235 -16.22 -19.21 -8.33
C TYR A 235 -15.18 -18.13 -8.05
N LEU A 236 -15.52 -16.89 -8.38
CA LEU A 236 -14.86 -15.67 -7.90
C LEU A 236 -15.80 -14.87 -7.00
N ILE A 237 -15.22 -14.03 -6.15
CA ILE A 237 -15.90 -12.84 -5.61
C ILE A 237 -15.34 -11.61 -6.31
N GLY A 238 -16.18 -10.93 -7.08
CA GLY A 238 -15.92 -9.58 -7.59
C GLY A 238 -16.19 -8.53 -6.51
N GLU A 239 -15.37 -7.48 -6.50
CA GLU A 239 -15.53 -6.27 -5.69
C GLU A 239 -15.59 -5.05 -6.61
N LYS A 240 -16.69 -4.30 -6.55
CA LYS A 240 -16.87 -3.00 -7.19
C LYS A 240 -16.75 -1.93 -6.10
N TYR A 241 -15.62 -1.25 -6.04
CA TYR A 241 -15.37 -0.16 -5.10
C TYR A 241 -15.71 1.17 -5.77
N GLU A 242 -16.54 1.97 -5.13
CA GLU A 242 -16.85 3.35 -5.52
C GLU A 242 -16.49 4.30 -4.37
N ASP A 243 -15.81 5.39 -4.70
CA ASP A 243 -15.43 6.43 -3.76
C ASP A 243 -16.17 7.72 -4.13
N THR A 244 -16.82 8.35 -3.14
CA THR A 244 -17.69 9.51 -3.38
C THR A 244 -17.53 10.57 -2.30
N GLU A 245 -17.97 11.79 -2.57
CA GLU A 245 -18.02 12.88 -1.57
C GLU A 245 -18.84 12.52 -0.30
N LYS A 246 -19.67 11.48 -0.36
CA LYS A 246 -20.48 10.97 0.75
C LYS A 246 -19.84 9.77 1.48
N GLY A 247 -18.61 9.41 1.08
CA GLY A 247 -17.88 8.25 1.56
C GLY A 247 -17.77 7.13 0.53
N SER A 248 -16.97 6.13 0.88
CA SER A 248 -16.59 5.00 0.01
C SER A 248 -17.41 3.74 0.33
N TYR A 249 -17.76 2.95 -0.67
CA TYR A 249 -18.47 1.69 -0.52
C TYR A 249 -17.97 0.62 -1.51
N SER A 250 -18.06 -0.64 -1.10
CA SER A 250 -17.79 -1.81 -1.95
C SER A 250 -19.07 -2.62 -2.14
N ASP A 251 -19.44 -2.90 -3.38
CA ASP A 251 -20.45 -3.89 -3.74
C ASP A 251 -19.79 -5.20 -4.19
N TYR A 252 -20.36 -6.34 -3.75
CA TYR A 252 -19.80 -7.66 -4.03
C TYR A 252 -20.67 -8.48 -4.99
N TYR A 253 -20.00 -9.33 -5.77
CA TYR A 253 -20.63 -10.21 -6.77
C TYR A 253 -20.05 -11.62 -6.68
N LEU A 254 -20.89 -12.64 -6.56
CA LEU A 254 -20.49 -14.03 -6.81
C LEU A 254 -20.50 -14.27 -8.31
N ILE A 255 -19.35 -14.68 -8.86
CA ILE A 255 -19.21 -14.98 -10.29
C ILE A 255 -18.81 -16.44 -10.43
N LYS A 256 -19.75 -17.28 -10.82
CA LYS A 256 -19.48 -18.67 -11.24
C LYS A 256 -18.86 -18.63 -12.63
N ILE A 257 -17.80 -19.38 -12.85
CA ILE A 257 -17.09 -19.46 -14.15
C ILE A 257 -17.28 -20.84 -14.80
N LYS A 258 -17.41 -21.91 -14.00
CA LYS A 258 -17.62 -23.28 -14.49
C LYS A 258 -18.78 -23.98 -13.74
N PRO A 259 -19.61 -24.81 -14.42
CA PRO A 259 -19.59 -25.06 -15.87
C PRO A 259 -20.02 -23.83 -16.71
N ASN A 260 -21.19 -23.26 -16.39
CA ASN A 260 -21.72 -22.05 -17.02
C ASN A 260 -21.30 -20.80 -16.25
N VAL A 261 -21.41 -19.64 -16.89
CA VAL A 261 -21.24 -18.35 -16.21
C VAL A 261 -22.54 -17.93 -15.57
N GLU A 262 -22.50 -17.63 -14.27
CA GLU A 262 -23.62 -17.09 -13.50
C GLU A 262 -23.09 -15.96 -12.62
N VAL A 263 -23.58 -14.74 -12.82
CA VAL A 263 -23.27 -13.57 -11.99
C VAL A 263 -24.41 -13.34 -11.00
N LYS A 264 -24.08 -13.14 -9.72
CA LYS A 264 -25.07 -12.84 -8.68
C LYS A 264 -24.57 -11.75 -7.74
N TYR A 265 -25.31 -10.64 -7.67
CA TYR A 265 -25.08 -9.56 -6.74
C TYR A 265 -25.26 -10.02 -5.28
N LEU A 266 -24.33 -9.60 -4.42
CA LEU A 266 -24.25 -9.95 -2.99
C LEU A 266 -24.43 -8.73 -2.06
N GLY A 267 -24.60 -7.52 -2.62
CA GLY A 267 -24.60 -6.28 -1.85
C GLY A 267 -23.26 -5.98 -1.17
N GLY A 268 -23.25 -5.00 -0.27
CA GLY A 268 -22.06 -4.56 0.45
C GLY A 268 -21.56 -5.49 1.57
N PHE A 269 -22.07 -6.72 1.69
CA PHE A 269 -21.59 -7.69 2.68
C PHE A 269 -21.68 -9.13 2.19
N TYR A 270 -20.57 -9.87 2.34
CA TYR A 270 -20.57 -11.33 2.25
C TYR A 270 -19.66 -11.97 3.31
N SER A 271 -19.99 -13.21 3.68
CA SER A 271 -19.11 -14.13 4.40
C SER A 271 -19.23 -15.54 3.84
N ILE A 272 -18.18 -16.35 3.96
CA ILE A 272 -18.12 -17.75 3.52
C ILE A 272 -17.47 -18.56 4.63
N ASP A 273 -18.13 -19.61 5.10
CA ASP A 273 -17.57 -20.50 6.13
C ASP A 273 -16.58 -21.54 5.55
N LYS A 274 -16.09 -22.45 6.40
CA LYS A 274 -15.16 -23.52 5.99
C LYS A 274 -15.80 -24.61 5.12
N GLN A 275 -17.13 -24.62 5.03
CA GLN A 275 -17.94 -25.61 4.34
C GLN A 275 -18.48 -25.10 3.00
N GLY A 276 -18.23 -23.83 2.66
CA GLY A 276 -18.72 -23.21 1.42
C GLY A 276 -20.16 -22.69 1.51
N ASN A 277 -20.68 -22.46 2.72
CA ASN A 277 -21.94 -21.75 2.88
C ASN A 277 -21.66 -20.24 2.82
N LEU A 278 -21.99 -19.61 1.70
CA LEU A 278 -21.88 -18.16 1.49
C LEU A 278 -23.13 -17.46 2.02
N THR A 279 -22.96 -16.55 2.97
CA THR A 279 -24.01 -15.68 3.50
C THR A 279 -23.79 -14.25 2.99
N TYR A 280 -24.86 -13.57 2.57
CA TYR A 280 -24.80 -12.22 2.02
C TYR A 280 -26.07 -11.41 2.35
N ARG A 281 -26.09 -10.11 2.06
CA ARG A 281 -27.31 -9.27 2.15
C ARG A 281 -27.79 -8.88 0.76
N ASP A 282 -29.04 -9.18 0.41
CA ASP A 282 -29.59 -8.74 -0.87
C ASP A 282 -29.87 -7.22 -0.92
N HIS A 283 -30.29 -6.73 -2.08
CA HIS A 283 -30.63 -5.31 -2.30
C HIS A 283 -31.80 -4.79 -1.44
N LEU A 284 -32.51 -5.67 -0.74
CA LEU A 284 -33.57 -5.34 0.21
C LEU A 284 -33.08 -5.46 1.67
N GLY A 285 -31.78 -5.67 1.88
CA GLY A 285 -31.14 -5.85 3.19
C GLY A 285 -31.33 -7.23 3.83
N ASN A 286 -32.01 -8.16 3.17
CA ASN A 286 -32.28 -9.47 3.75
C ASN A 286 -31.03 -10.34 3.76
N ASN A 287 -30.76 -11.00 4.90
CA ASN A 287 -29.76 -12.06 4.94
C ASN A 287 -30.20 -13.24 4.07
N LYS A 288 -29.34 -13.68 3.17
CA LYS A 288 -29.53 -14.83 2.28
C LYS A 288 -28.32 -15.75 2.38
N ASN A 289 -28.53 -17.04 2.09
CA ASN A 289 -27.46 -18.03 2.05
C ASN A 289 -27.43 -18.77 0.70
N ILE A 290 -26.24 -19.20 0.28
CA ILE A 290 -25.98 -20.02 -0.90
C ILE A 290 -24.95 -21.07 -0.51
N LYS A 291 -25.21 -22.34 -0.83
CA LYS A 291 -24.19 -23.38 -0.72
C LYS A 291 -23.43 -23.50 -2.04
N LEU A 292 -22.11 -23.41 -1.99
CA LEU A 292 -21.27 -23.41 -3.19
C LEU A 292 -21.00 -24.83 -3.74
N ASN A 293 -21.22 -25.87 -2.94
CA ASN A 293 -20.98 -27.29 -3.29
C ASN A 293 -22.13 -27.98 -4.03
#